data_AF-A0A7S4FB05-F1
#
_entry.id   AF-A0A7S4FB05-F1
#
_cell.length_a   1.000
_cell.length_b   1.000
_cell.length_c   1.000
_cell.angle_alpha   90.00
_cell.angle_beta   90.00
_cell.angle_gamma   90.00
#
_symmetry.space_group_name_H-M   'P 1'
#
loop_
_entity.id
_entity.type
_entity.pdbx_description
1 polymer ?
#
loop_
_entity_poly.entity_id
_entity_poly.type
_entity_poly.pdbx_seq_one_letter_code
_entity_poly.pdbx_strand_id
1 'polypeptide(L)'
;SDSPLPPSRLDDGVCDCCDGSDETKSGTTCTNACARLQAAAEDAARAQQEGGRLRQKYDDLVRIRPQLLRDSGLEGQPTHTHALAGLAGKCFSAPEDSEYVYDVCLYTRATQRPKKKTSQSIRLGVRWEWIEVGAHGRLSGGDRCPAGQLRSLDISFVCSDREWLSQLREPSTCAYTTVLSTPAACSPSIS
;
A
#
# COMPACT_ATOMS: atom_id res chain seq x y z
N SER A 1 -15.64 -11.69 20.00
CA SER A 1 -15.08 -11.51 21.34
C SER A 1 -15.73 -10.27 21.91
N ASP A 2 -16.72 -10.44 22.78
CA ASP A 2 -17.51 -9.32 23.30
C ASP A 2 -16.86 -8.85 24.60
N SER A 3 -16.05 -7.79 24.52
CA SER A 3 -15.48 -7.18 25.71
C SER A 3 -16.54 -6.25 26.29
N PRO A 4 -16.88 -6.34 27.59
CA PRO A 4 -17.93 -5.51 28.17
C PRO A 4 -17.59 -4.02 28.03
N LEU A 5 -18.53 -3.25 27.48
CA LEU A 5 -18.37 -1.80 27.33
C LEU A 5 -18.33 -1.11 28.71
N PRO A 6 -17.47 -0.08 28.89
CA PRO A 6 -17.50 0.73 30.09
C PRO A 6 -18.83 1.50 30.19
N PRO A 7 -19.33 1.80 31.41
CA PRO A 7 -20.61 2.50 31.59
C PRO A 7 -20.70 3.86 30.92
N SER A 8 -19.57 4.49 30.59
CA SER A 8 -19.50 5.76 29.87
C SER A 8 -19.91 5.68 28.40
N ARG A 9 -20.01 4.46 27.85
CA ARG A 9 -20.36 4.15 26.46
C ARG A 9 -21.72 3.46 26.34
N LEU A 10 -22.55 3.62 27.38
CA LEU A 10 -23.92 3.11 27.40
C LEU A 10 -24.85 4.31 27.42
N ASP A 11 -25.75 4.38 26.44
CA ASP A 11 -26.71 5.45 26.26
C ASP A 11 -26.05 6.86 26.19
N ASP A 12 -24.87 6.97 25.58
CA ASP A 12 -24.10 8.22 25.47
C ASP A 12 -24.37 9.00 24.17
N GLY A 13 -25.17 8.43 23.28
CA GLY A 13 -25.54 8.97 21.98
C GLY A 13 -24.68 8.46 20.83
N VAL A 14 -23.69 7.59 21.07
CA VAL A 14 -22.79 7.01 20.07
C VAL A 14 -23.01 5.51 19.96
N CYS A 15 -23.13 4.98 18.74
CA CYS A 15 -23.26 3.53 18.52
C CYS A 15 -21.87 2.85 18.57
N ASP A 16 -21.46 2.39 19.75
CA ASP A 16 -20.28 1.58 20.01
C ASP A 16 -20.52 0.08 19.72
N CYS A 17 -21.72 -0.45 19.96
CA CYS A 17 -22.08 -1.82 19.62
C CYS A 17 -22.56 -1.94 18.17
N CYS A 18 -22.13 -3.00 17.46
CA CYS A 18 -22.53 -3.20 16.06
C CYS A 18 -24.02 -3.49 15.89
N ASP A 19 -24.70 -3.99 16.92
CA ASP A 19 -26.13 -4.27 16.91
C ASP A 19 -26.97 -3.12 17.49
N GLY A 20 -26.33 -2.07 18.01
CA GLY A 20 -26.99 -0.93 18.64
C GLY A 20 -27.54 -1.20 20.04
N SER A 21 -27.10 -2.28 20.70
CA SER A 21 -27.57 -2.67 22.04
C SER A 21 -27.15 -1.72 23.17
N ASP A 22 -26.23 -0.80 22.89
CA ASP A 22 -25.70 0.20 23.81
C ASP A 22 -26.54 1.47 23.91
N GLU A 23 -27.36 1.78 22.90
CA GLU A 23 -28.11 3.04 22.79
C GLU A 23 -29.62 2.81 22.90
N THR A 24 -30.05 2.21 24.00
CA THR A 24 -31.46 1.87 24.23
C THR A 24 -32.28 3.00 24.86
N LYS A 25 -31.62 3.99 25.49
CA LYS A 25 -32.25 5.08 26.26
C LYS A 25 -31.82 6.49 25.86
N SER A 26 -30.78 6.64 25.04
CA SER A 26 -30.30 7.96 24.60
C SER A 26 -31.21 8.66 23.58
N GLY A 27 -32.11 7.90 22.94
CA GLY A 27 -32.93 8.38 21.83
C GLY A 27 -32.21 8.32 20.47
N THR A 28 -30.99 7.81 20.42
CA THR A 28 -30.25 7.53 19.18
C THR A 28 -30.73 6.22 18.55
N THR A 29 -31.00 6.23 17.23
CA THR A 29 -31.38 5.02 16.48
C THR A 29 -30.15 4.40 15.83
N CYS A 30 -29.61 3.33 16.43
CA CYS A 30 -28.53 2.56 15.86
C CYS A 30 -29.05 1.49 14.88
N THR A 31 -28.41 1.35 13.72
CA THR A 31 -28.74 0.31 12.73
C THR A 31 -27.82 -0.89 12.95
N ASN A 32 -28.38 -2.10 13.01
CA ASN A 32 -27.56 -3.30 13.15
C ASN A 32 -26.66 -3.51 11.92
N ALA A 33 -25.35 -3.41 12.13
CA ALA A 33 -24.30 -3.59 11.13
C ALA A 33 -23.46 -4.86 11.35
N CYS A 34 -23.74 -5.66 12.39
CA CYS A 34 -22.89 -6.79 12.78
C CYS A 34 -22.62 -7.76 11.63
N ALA A 35 -23.66 -8.19 10.90
CA ALA A 35 -23.49 -9.13 9.78
C ALA A 35 -22.60 -8.55 8.67
N ARG A 36 -22.70 -7.24 8.40
CA ARG A 36 -21.88 -6.56 7.39
C ARG A 36 -20.42 -6.43 7.84
N LEU A 37 -20.19 -6.10 9.11
CA LEU A 37 -18.85 -6.01 9.69
C LEU A 37 -18.17 -7.38 9.76
N GLN A 38 -18.92 -8.44 10.11
CA GLN A 38 -18.43 -9.81 10.09
C GLN A 38 -18.04 -10.26 8.68
N ALA A 39 -18.93 -10.06 7.70
CA ALA A 39 -18.64 -10.38 6.31
C ALA A 39 -17.38 -9.63 5.81
N ALA A 40 -17.27 -8.33 6.10
CA ALA A 40 -16.09 -7.55 5.74
C ALA A 40 -14.81 -8.04 6.43
N ALA A 41 -14.87 -8.43 7.71
CA ALA A 41 -13.74 -8.98 8.44
C ALA A 41 -13.31 -10.35 7.90
N GLU A 42 -14.26 -11.21 7.54
CA GLU A 42 -13.96 -12.49 6.91
C GLU A 42 -13.33 -12.33 5.53
N ASP A 43 -13.86 -11.42 4.71
CA ASP A 43 -13.30 -11.12 3.39
C ASP A 43 -11.88 -10.55 3.50
N ALA A 44 -11.64 -9.67 4.46
CA ALA A 44 -10.30 -9.16 4.76
C ALA A 44 -9.35 -10.27 5.23
N ALA A 45 -9.82 -11.18 6.10
CA ALA A 45 -9.03 -12.31 6.56
C ALA A 45 -8.69 -13.29 5.41
N ARG A 46 -9.65 -13.58 4.53
CA ARG A 46 -9.44 -14.39 3.33
C ARG A 46 -8.40 -13.76 2.39
N ALA A 47 -8.54 -12.47 2.11
CA ALA A 47 -7.59 -11.72 1.28
C ALA A 47 -6.18 -11.70 1.91
N GLN A 48 -6.08 -11.54 3.23
CA GLN A 48 -4.80 -11.59 3.95
C GLN A 48 -4.17 -12.98 3.88
N GLN A 49 -4.96 -14.05 4.04
CA GLN A 49 -4.45 -15.42 3.98
C GLN A 49 -3.92 -15.75 2.59
N GLU A 50 -4.68 -15.43 1.54
CA GLU A 50 -4.26 -15.68 0.16
C GLU A 50 -3.06 -14.83 -0.23
N GLY A 51 -3.05 -13.55 0.14
CA GLY A 51 -1.90 -12.67 -0.03
C GLY A 51 -0.65 -13.19 0.70
N GLY A 52 -0.81 -13.67 1.93
CA GLY A 52 0.26 -14.30 2.71
C GLY A 52 0.78 -15.61 2.09
N ARG A 53 -0.08 -16.41 1.46
CA ARG A 53 0.33 -17.60 0.70
C ARG A 53 1.13 -17.22 -0.54
N LEU A 54 0.66 -16.22 -1.29
CA LEU A 54 1.34 -15.73 -2.50
C LEU A 54 2.64 -15.00 -2.19
N ARG A 55 2.74 -14.39 -0.99
CA ARG A 55 3.97 -13.81 -0.46
C ARG A 55 5.13 -14.79 -0.42
N GLN A 56 4.88 -16.08 -0.18
CA GLN A 56 5.92 -17.11 -0.08
C GLN A 56 6.89 -17.10 -1.28
N LYS A 57 6.38 -16.83 -2.49
CA LYS A 57 7.20 -16.70 -3.70
C LYS A 57 8.27 -15.60 -3.59
N TYR A 58 7.95 -14.51 -2.90
CA TYR A 58 8.85 -13.39 -2.68
C TYR A 58 9.89 -13.71 -1.61
N ASP A 59 9.46 -14.30 -0.49
CA ASP A 59 10.38 -14.76 0.56
C ASP A 59 11.37 -15.80 -0.01
N ASP A 60 10.90 -16.73 -0.85
CA ASP A 60 11.75 -17.70 -1.55
C ASP A 60 12.74 -17.04 -2.51
N LEU A 61 12.30 -16.02 -3.27
CA LEU A 61 13.18 -15.28 -4.17
C LEU A 61 14.31 -14.60 -3.41
N VAL A 62 14.01 -14.01 -2.26
CA VAL A 62 14.99 -13.32 -1.42
C VAL A 62 15.95 -14.30 -0.77
N ARG A 63 15.48 -15.49 -0.37
CA ARG A 63 16.34 -16.59 0.10
C ARG A 63 17.35 -17.03 -0.97
N ILE A 64 16.92 -17.11 -2.23
CA ILE A 64 17.79 -17.51 -3.36
C ILE A 64 18.71 -16.36 -3.79
N ARG A 65 18.26 -15.11 -3.64
CA ARG A 65 18.95 -13.90 -4.11
C ARG A 65 19.09 -12.88 -2.97
N PRO A 66 19.99 -13.12 -2.00
CA PRO A 66 20.17 -12.22 -0.84
C PRO A 66 20.62 -10.80 -1.21
N GLN A 67 21.22 -10.61 -2.39
CA GLN A 67 21.56 -9.28 -2.91
C GLN A 67 20.35 -8.35 -3.04
N LEU A 68 19.15 -8.90 -3.20
CA LEU A 68 17.92 -8.11 -3.29
C LEU A 68 17.68 -7.31 -2.00
N LEU A 69 18.12 -7.79 -0.84
CA LEU A 69 18.03 -7.06 0.43
C LEU A 69 18.89 -5.79 0.40
N ARG A 70 20.08 -5.84 -0.19
CA ARG A 70 20.94 -4.65 -0.34
C ARG A 70 20.35 -3.67 -1.33
N ASP A 71 19.95 -4.16 -2.51
CA ASP A 71 19.41 -3.32 -3.59
C ASP A 71 18.12 -2.61 -3.17
N SER A 72 17.35 -3.21 -2.27
CA SER A 72 16.11 -2.63 -1.71
C SER A 72 16.30 -1.86 -0.41
N GLY A 73 17.51 -1.80 0.15
CA GLY A 73 17.76 -1.17 1.45
C GLY A 73 17.09 -1.88 2.64
N LEU A 74 16.87 -3.19 2.54
CA LEU A 74 16.27 -4.04 3.56
C LEU A 74 17.28 -4.97 4.26
N GLU A 75 18.58 -4.89 3.93
CA GLU A 75 19.61 -5.64 4.64
C GLU A 75 19.65 -5.21 6.12
N GLY A 76 19.54 -6.19 7.03
CA GLY A 76 19.50 -5.95 8.47
C GLY A 76 18.15 -5.48 9.02
N GLN A 77 17.11 -5.37 8.19
CA GLN A 77 15.76 -5.02 8.63
C GLN A 77 15.00 -6.26 9.18
N PRO A 78 13.86 -6.06 9.87
CA PRO A 78 13.05 -7.18 10.34
C PRO A 78 12.61 -8.12 9.19
N THR A 79 12.69 -9.43 9.42
CA THR A 79 12.42 -10.46 8.40
C THR A 79 11.02 -10.36 7.78
N HIS A 80 10.03 -9.86 8.53
CA HIS A 80 8.68 -9.68 8.00
C HIS A 80 8.63 -8.67 6.84
N THR A 81 9.62 -7.81 6.67
CA THR A 81 9.73 -6.84 5.56
C THR A 81 10.43 -7.40 4.33
N HIS A 82 11.17 -8.52 4.47
CA HIS A 82 12.07 -9.00 3.43
C HIS A 82 11.38 -9.37 2.12
N ALA A 83 10.13 -9.85 2.13
CA ALA A 83 9.39 -10.16 0.92
C ALA A 83 9.34 -8.97 -0.07
N LEU A 84 9.34 -7.73 0.42
CA LEU A 84 9.35 -6.54 -0.43
C LEU A 84 10.63 -6.45 -1.27
N ALA A 85 11.78 -6.94 -0.78
CA ALA A 85 13.01 -7.01 -1.57
C ALA A 85 12.83 -7.83 -2.86
N GLY A 86 11.93 -8.83 -2.86
CA GLY A 86 11.60 -9.62 -4.04
C GLY A 86 10.89 -8.84 -5.16
N LEU A 87 10.51 -7.58 -4.92
CA LEU A 87 10.00 -6.65 -5.94
C LEU A 87 11.13 -5.97 -6.74
N ALA A 88 12.39 -6.13 -6.34
CA ALA A 88 13.50 -5.43 -6.96
C ALA A 88 13.59 -5.64 -8.47
N GLY A 89 13.62 -4.51 -9.20
CA GLY A 89 13.65 -4.48 -10.66
C GLY A 89 12.33 -4.83 -11.34
N LYS A 90 11.28 -5.23 -10.61
CA LYS A 90 9.93 -5.38 -11.18
C LYS A 90 9.35 -4.00 -11.50
N CYS A 91 8.73 -3.88 -12.68
CA CYS A 91 8.11 -2.65 -13.14
C CYS A 91 6.59 -2.80 -13.22
N PHE A 92 5.87 -1.78 -12.77
CA PHE A 92 4.41 -1.71 -12.80
C PHE A 92 3.97 -0.47 -13.55
N SER A 93 2.92 -0.63 -14.36
CA SER A 93 2.28 0.48 -15.06
C SER A 93 1.03 0.93 -14.32
N ALA A 94 0.76 2.23 -14.32
CA ALA A 94 -0.51 2.75 -13.83
C ALA A 94 -1.68 2.30 -14.76
N PRO A 95 -2.94 2.35 -14.29
CA PRO A 95 -4.11 1.96 -15.07
C PRO A 95 -4.22 2.72 -16.39
N GLU A 96 -4.78 2.09 -17.43
CA GLU A 96 -4.83 2.61 -18.80
C GLU A 96 -5.59 3.94 -18.93
N ASP A 97 -6.52 4.22 -18.03
CA ASP A 97 -7.31 5.45 -17.96
C ASP A 97 -6.56 6.63 -17.29
N SER A 98 -5.40 6.38 -16.68
CA SER A 98 -4.51 7.44 -16.15
C SER A 98 -4.17 8.47 -17.23
N GLU A 99 -4.01 9.74 -16.87
CA GLU A 99 -3.73 10.81 -17.85
C GLU A 99 -2.43 10.55 -18.66
N TYR A 100 -1.40 10.07 -17.98
CA TYR A 100 -0.10 9.72 -18.55
C TYR A 100 0.14 8.22 -18.43
N VAL A 101 1.08 7.71 -19.24
CA VAL A 101 1.62 6.39 -18.99
C VAL A 101 2.74 6.52 -17.96
N TYR A 102 2.51 5.91 -16.81
CA TYR A 102 3.50 5.81 -15.74
C TYR A 102 4.11 4.42 -15.74
N ASP A 103 5.42 4.35 -15.56
CA ASP A 103 6.17 3.10 -15.41
C ASP A 103 7.05 3.22 -14.16
N VAL A 104 6.83 2.34 -13.18
CA VAL A 104 7.47 2.37 -11.86
C VAL A 104 8.21 1.06 -11.64
N CYS A 105 9.53 1.10 -11.74
CA CYS A 105 10.43 -0.02 -11.46
C CYS A 105 10.96 0.08 -10.03
N LEU A 106 10.56 -0.86 -9.17
CA LEU A 106 10.84 -0.80 -7.74
C LEU A 106 12.34 -0.78 -7.46
N TYR A 107 12.71 0.06 -6.48
CA TYR A 107 14.09 0.35 -6.06
C TYR A 107 14.99 0.95 -7.15
N THR A 108 14.45 1.25 -8.33
CA THR A 108 15.25 1.64 -9.51
C THR A 108 14.86 3.01 -10.04
N ARG A 109 13.63 3.17 -10.55
CA ARG A 109 13.19 4.42 -11.21
C ARG A 109 11.69 4.48 -11.39
N ALA A 110 11.17 5.69 -11.55
CA ALA A 110 9.82 5.96 -12.02
C ALA A 110 9.84 6.97 -13.17
N THR A 111 9.01 6.75 -14.18
CA THR A 111 8.90 7.62 -15.35
C THR A 111 7.44 7.93 -15.68
N GLN A 112 7.24 9.11 -16.28
CA GLN A 112 5.97 9.54 -16.83
C GLN A 112 6.20 9.88 -18.31
N ARG A 113 5.34 9.34 -19.18
CA ARG A 113 5.34 9.69 -20.61
C ARG A 113 3.93 9.99 -21.10
N PRO A 114 3.75 10.94 -22.03
CA PRO A 114 2.46 11.19 -22.64
C PRO A 114 1.98 9.96 -23.43
N LYS A 115 0.66 9.76 -23.51
CA LYS A 115 0.07 8.65 -24.28
C LYS A 115 0.35 8.79 -25.79
N LYS A 116 0.30 10.02 -26.29
CA LYS A 116 0.69 10.38 -27.66
C LYS A 116 2.14 10.85 -27.63
N LYS A 117 2.91 10.59 -28.68
CA LYS A 117 4.34 10.99 -28.80
C LYS A 117 4.52 12.51 -29.03
N THR A 118 3.79 13.33 -28.27
CA THR A 118 3.74 14.79 -28.40
C THR A 118 4.75 15.49 -27.51
N SER A 119 5.28 14.80 -26.49
CA SER A 119 6.23 15.38 -25.54
C SER A 119 7.21 14.32 -25.04
N GLN A 120 8.32 14.77 -24.47
CA GLN A 120 9.39 13.92 -23.95
C GLN A 120 8.94 13.16 -22.68
N SER A 121 9.52 11.98 -22.48
CA SER A 121 9.39 11.24 -21.22
C SER A 121 10.15 11.97 -20.11
N ILE A 122 9.57 12.03 -18.92
CA ILE A 122 10.19 12.63 -17.74
C ILE A 122 10.41 11.59 -16.65
N ARG A 123 11.47 11.76 -15.85
CA ARG A 123 11.74 10.94 -14.67
C ARG A 123 11.08 11.55 -13.44
N LEU A 124 10.33 10.73 -12.71
CA LEU A 124 9.76 11.10 -11.41
C LEU A 124 10.72 10.80 -10.26
N GLY A 125 11.61 9.82 -10.42
CA GLY A 125 12.66 9.51 -9.45
C GLY A 125 13.57 8.39 -9.93
N VAL A 126 14.80 8.36 -9.40
CA VAL A 126 15.86 7.39 -9.77
C VAL A 126 16.69 6.91 -8.58
N ARG A 127 16.40 7.41 -7.37
CA ARG A 127 17.06 6.98 -6.14
C ARG A 127 16.00 6.52 -5.16
N TRP A 128 16.21 5.35 -4.58
CA TRP A 128 15.30 4.77 -3.61
C TRP A 128 15.67 5.14 -2.18
N GLU A 129 14.66 5.40 -1.35
CA GLU A 129 14.77 5.46 0.10
C GLU A 129 13.48 4.96 0.77
N TRP A 130 13.58 4.41 1.98
CA TRP A 130 12.40 4.10 2.80
C TRP A 130 12.05 5.32 3.65
N ILE A 131 10.79 5.76 3.59
CA ILE A 131 10.23 6.73 4.54
C ILE A 131 9.83 5.99 5.82
N GLU A 132 9.16 4.86 5.64
CA GLU A 132 8.80 3.91 6.68
C GLU A 132 9.10 2.51 6.16
N VAL A 133 10.10 1.85 6.75
CA VAL A 133 10.57 0.54 6.31
C VAL A 133 9.42 -0.46 6.33
N GLY A 134 9.16 -1.09 5.19
CA GLY A 134 8.11 -2.10 5.04
C GLY A 134 6.72 -1.56 4.67
N ALA A 135 6.51 -0.24 4.70
CA ALA A 135 5.20 0.36 4.46
C ALA A 135 5.22 1.48 3.41
N HIS A 136 6.24 2.33 3.41
CA HIS A 136 6.27 3.53 2.60
C HIS A 136 7.68 3.83 2.08
N GLY A 137 7.84 3.86 0.76
CA GLY A 137 9.11 4.19 0.11
C GLY A 137 9.00 5.35 -0.87
N ARG A 138 10.16 5.89 -1.26
CA ARG A 138 10.27 7.06 -2.13
C ARG A 138 11.30 6.83 -3.22
N LEU A 139 10.92 7.22 -4.43
CA LEU A 139 11.82 7.45 -5.55
C LEU A 139 12.07 8.95 -5.69
N SER A 140 13.27 9.41 -5.34
CA SER A 140 13.67 10.82 -5.40
C SER A 140 14.65 11.10 -6.55
N GLY A 141 14.95 12.38 -6.76
CA GLY A 141 15.95 12.81 -7.74
C GLY A 141 15.48 12.72 -9.20
N GLY A 142 14.18 12.87 -9.44
CA GLY A 142 13.62 12.97 -10.78
C GLY A 142 14.04 14.24 -11.51
N ASP A 143 13.51 14.44 -12.72
CA ASP A 143 13.81 15.63 -13.52
C ASP A 143 13.32 16.90 -12.84
N ARG A 144 14.11 17.98 -12.95
CA ARG A 144 13.72 19.30 -12.46
C ARG A 144 12.46 19.76 -13.15
N CYS A 145 11.51 20.25 -12.39
CA CYS A 145 10.27 20.81 -12.92
C CYS A 145 10.33 22.34 -13.00
N PRO A 146 9.39 22.99 -13.72
CA PRO A 146 9.40 24.46 -13.86
C PRO A 146 9.35 25.22 -12.54
N ALA A 147 8.73 24.65 -11.50
CA ALA A 147 8.73 25.21 -10.14
C ALA A 147 10.10 25.14 -9.44
N GLY A 148 11.13 24.60 -10.10
CA GLY A 148 12.51 24.60 -9.62
C GLY A 148 12.91 23.38 -8.80
N GLN A 149 11.97 22.60 -8.26
CA GLN A 149 12.28 21.38 -7.50
C GLN A 149 12.47 20.14 -8.37
N LEU A 150 13.13 19.12 -7.81
CA LEU A 150 13.25 17.81 -8.44
C LEU A 150 11.98 17.02 -8.19
N ARG A 151 11.52 16.27 -9.19
CA ARG A 151 10.37 15.37 -9.03
C ARG A 151 10.68 14.24 -8.04
N SER A 152 9.63 13.76 -7.38
CA SER A 152 9.69 12.59 -6.50
C SER A 152 8.38 11.80 -6.56
N LEU A 153 8.44 10.50 -6.30
CA LEU A 153 7.29 9.61 -6.19
C LEU A 153 7.33 8.83 -4.88
N ASP A 154 6.28 8.98 -4.10
CA ASP A 154 6.01 8.23 -2.87
C ASP A 154 5.11 7.03 -3.19
N ILE A 155 5.47 5.87 -2.64
CA ILE A 155 4.82 4.58 -2.92
C ILE A 155 4.45 3.93 -1.58
N SER A 156 3.16 3.83 -1.30
CA SER A 156 2.65 3.05 -0.17
C SER A 156 2.42 1.60 -0.58
N PHE A 157 2.91 0.65 0.21
CA PHE A 157 2.71 -0.78 -0.03
C PHE A 157 1.51 -1.27 0.77
N VAL A 158 0.57 -1.95 0.10
CA VAL A 158 -0.63 -2.49 0.72
C VAL A 158 -0.75 -3.98 0.40
N CYS A 159 -1.06 -4.79 1.39
CA CYS A 159 -1.30 -6.21 1.18
C CYS A 159 -2.44 -6.43 0.18
N SER A 160 -2.24 -7.36 -0.76
CA SER A 160 -3.25 -7.85 -1.67
C SER A 160 -2.84 -9.22 -2.19
N ASP A 161 -3.81 -10.00 -2.64
CA ASP A 161 -3.61 -11.23 -3.40
C ASP A 161 -3.15 -11.00 -4.86
N ARG A 162 -3.04 -9.74 -5.30
CA ARG A 162 -2.61 -9.40 -6.65
C ARG A 162 -1.69 -8.19 -6.67
N GLU A 163 -0.91 -8.11 -7.75
CA GLU A 163 -0.04 -6.98 -8.04
C GLU A 163 -0.83 -5.90 -8.80
N TRP A 164 -0.94 -4.70 -8.24
CA TRP A 164 -1.63 -3.58 -8.87
C TRP A 164 -1.02 -2.25 -8.43
N LEU A 165 -0.68 -1.38 -9.39
CA LEU A 165 -0.30 0.01 -9.12
C LEU A 165 -1.52 0.91 -9.29
N SER A 166 -1.89 1.67 -8.25
CA SER A 166 -2.97 2.64 -8.36
C SER A 166 -2.60 3.79 -9.29
N GLN A 167 -3.60 4.57 -9.68
CA GLN A 167 -3.36 5.83 -10.36
C GLN A 167 -2.46 6.74 -9.49
N LEU A 168 -1.49 7.40 -10.13
CA LEU A 168 -0.64 8.37 -9.47
C LEU A 168 -1.42 9.67 -9.24
N ARG A 169 -1.25 10.27 -8.06
CA ARG A 169 -1.80 11.58 -7.69
C ARG A 169 -0.66 12.56 -7.48
N GLU A 170 -0.86 13.84 -7.81
CA GLU A 170 0.10 14.92 -7.55
C GLU A 170 -0.46 15.85 -6.46
N PRO A 171 -0.38 15.48 -5.16
CA PRO A 171 -0.94 16.28 -4.08
C PRO A 171 -0.22 17.63 -3.90
N SER A 172 1.03 17.74 -4.36
CA SER A 172 1.75 19.01 -4.43
C SER A 172 2.66 19.01 -5.65
N THR A 173 2.99 20.20 -6.15
CA THR A 173 3.74 20.39 -7.39
C THR A 173 4.98 19.49 -7.44
N CYS A 174 5.09 18.64 -8.47
CA CYS A 174 6.22 17.75 -8.71
C CYS A 174 6.45 16.64 -7.67
N ALA A 175 5.54 16.47 -6.70
CA ALA A 175 5.56 15.38 -5.75
C ALA A 175 4.33 14.49 -5.98
N TYR A 176 4.61 13.24 -6.32
CA TYR A 176 3.60 12.26 -6.71
C TYR A 176 3.43 11.21 -5.61
N THR A 177 2.24 10.64 -5.51
CA THR A 177 1.93 9.54 -4.58
C THR A 177 1.18 8.44 -5.31
N THR A 178 1.44 7.18 -4.95
CA THR A 178 0.67 6.02 -5.41
C THR A 178 0.66 4.90 -4.39
N VAL A 179 -0.22 3.92 -4.59
CA VAL A 179 -0.33 2.69 -3.81
C VAL A 179 0.05 1.51 -4.70
N LEU A 180 0.96 0.67 -4.22
CA LEU A 180 1.24 -0.64 -4.80
C LEU A 180 0.59 -1.72 -3.93
N SER A 181 -0.50 -2.30 -4.44
CA SER A 181 -1.07 -3.52 -3.91
C SER A 181 -0.22 -4.71 -4.32
N THR A 182 0.22 -5.53 -3.36
CA THR A 182 1.09 -6.68 -3.65
C THR A 182 1.07 -7.73 -2.55
N PRO A 183 1.19 -9.02 -2.88
CA PRO A 183 1.39 -10.08 -1.90
C PRO A 183 2.64 -9.88 -1.02
N ALA A 184 3.68 -9.22 -1.56
CA ALA A 184 4.92 -8.96 -0.82
C ALA A 184 4.71 -8.09 0.43
N ALA A 185 3.62 -7.32 0.50
CA ALA A 185 3.26 -6.47 1.62
C ALA A 185 2.36 -7.16 2.65
N CYS A 186 1.93 -8.40 2.39
CA CYS A 186 1.11 -9.17 3.32
C CYS A 186 1.92 -9.72 4.48
N SER A 187 1.28 -10.05 5.60
CA SER A 187 1.91 -10.84 6.65
C SER A 187 2.14 -12.27 6.16
N PRO A 188 3.17 -12.99 6.64
CA PRO A 188 3.29 -14.41 6.35
C PRO A 188 2.03 -15.15 6.80
N SER A 189 1.57 -16.14 6.02
CA SER A 189 0.47 -16.99 6.45
C SER A 189 0.90 -17.77 7.70
N ILE A 190 0.20 -17.55 8.81
CA ILE A 190 0.38 -18.38 10.00
C ILE A 190 -0.09 -19.78 9.62
N SER A 191 0.84 -20.74 9.63
CA SER A 191 0.56 -22.17 9.45
C SER A 191 0.11 -22.79 10.76
#